data_AF-A0A8J3MNE5-F1
#
_entry.id   AF-A0A8J3MNE5-F1
#
_cell.length_a   1.000
_cell.length_b   1.000
_cell.length_c   1.000
_cell.angle_alpha   90.00
_cell.angle_beta   90.00
_cell.angle_gamma   90.00
#
_symmetry.space_group_name_H-M   'P 1'
#
loop_
_entity.id
_entity.type
_entity.pdbx_description
1 polymer ?
#
loop_
_entity_poly.entity_id
_entity_poly.type
_entity_poly.pdbx_seq_one_letter_code
_entity_poly.pdbx_strand_id
1 'polypeptide(L)'
;MAESAVRGPQRDESGKIVALTDLLAYTVVGVLLSVAAMAVFDGVFALLGLGRFGSLNGWLAAVFPAMIFVEQFRAARDWSARLPTALLAAVVGVGLGVLATGFAAGLPALVSGALGALVATVVYAVVWHTGLAFVNR
;
A
#
# COMPACT_ATOMS: atom_id res chain seq x y z
N MET A 1 1.61 15.56 32.33
CA MET A 1 1.42 14.60 31.22
C MET A 1 2.17 15.14 30.03
N ALA A 2 3.26 14.50 29.62
CA ALA A 2 3.93 14.87 28.37
C ALA A 2 3.05 14.40 27.21
N GLU A 3 2.58 15.34 26.40
CA GLU A 3 1.93 15.03 25.13
C GLU A 3 2.98 14.32 24.26
N SER A 4 2.81 13.01 24.07
CA SER A 4 3.63 12.24 23.15
C SER A 4 3.36 12.76 21.74
N ALA A 5 4.12 13.77 21.31
CA ALA A 5 4.04 14.28 19.96
C ALA A 5 4.21 13.10 18.99
N VAL A 6 3.15 12.76 18.27
CA VAL A 6 3.19 11.72 17.24
C VAL A 6 4.26 12.15 16.24
N ARG A 7 5.40 11.45 16.24
CA ARG A 7 6.49 11.78 15.33
C ARG A 7 6.05 11.45 13.91
N GLY A 8 5.89 12.47 13.08
CA GLY A 8 5.65 12.31 11.65
C GLY A 8 6.83 11.62 10.95
N PRO A 9 6.63 11.13 9.71
CA PRO A 9 7.64 10.39 8.97
C PRO A 9 8.82 11.29 8.63
N GLN A 10 10.03 10.74 8.66
CA GLN A 10 11.22 11.44 8.23
C GLN A 10 11.16 11.68 6.73
N ARG A 11 11.19 12.96 6.33
CA ARG A 11 11.15 13.39 4.93
C ARG A 11 12.40 14.19 4.56
N ASP A 12 12.85 14.06 3.32
CA ASP A 12 13.89 14.93 2.74
C ASP A 12 13.31 16.27 2.25
N GLU A 13 14.18 17.15 1.73
CA GLU A 13 13.81 18.46 1.17
C GLU A 13 12.83 18.37 -0.01
N SER A 14 12.77 17.22 -0.68
CA SER A 14 11.82 16.96 -1.76
C SER A 14 10.47 16.42 -1.27
N GLY A 15 10.33 16.18 0.04
CA GLY A 15 9.13 15.63 0.67
C GLY A 15 9.04 14.10 0.62
N LYS A 16 10.08 13.40 0.15
CA LYS A 16 10.15 11.93 0.07
C LYS A 16 10.42 11.34 1.44
N ILE A 17 9.77 10.24 1.77
CA ILE A 17 10.04 9.49 3.02
C ILE A 17 11.40 8.78 2.87
N VAL A 18 12.33 9.08 3.77
CA VAL A 18 13.71 8.58 3.70
C VAL A 18 13.98 7.33 4.52
N ALA A 19 13.11 7.01 5.48
CA ALA A 19 13.25 5.81 6.30
C ALA A 19 12.31 4.70 5.78
N LEU A 20 12.86 3.51 5.53
CA LEU A 20 12.06 2.34 5.14
C LEU A 20 10.97 2.03 6.17
N THR A 21 11.31 2.12 7.46
CA THR A 21 10.37 1.87 8.56
C THR A 21 9.16 2.81 8.50
N ASP A 22 9.39 4.09 8.23
CA ASP A 22 8.31 5.08 8.12
C ASP A 22 7.45 4.81 6.88
N LEU A 23 8.07 4.47 5.75
CA LEU A 23 7.35 4.14 4.51
C LEU A 23 6.49 2.89 4.69
N LEU A 24 7.02 1.84 5.33
CA LEU A 24 6.27 0.63 5.65
C LEU A 24 5.14 0.91 6.63
N ALA A 25 5.38 1.66 7.70
CA ALA A 25 4.36 2.03 8.67
C ALA A 25 3.21 2.79 8.01
N TYR A 26 3.52 3.81 7.19
CA TYR A 26 2.52 4.56 6.44
C TYR A 26 1.76 3.70 5.43
N THR A 27 2.46 2.79 4.75
CA THR A 27 1.85 1.85 3.81
C THR A 27 0.86 0.93 4.52
N VAL A 28 1.26 0.32 5.63
CA VAL A 28 0.41 -0.58 6.43
C VAL A 28 -0.79 0.17 7.00
N VAL A 29 -0.59 1.37 7.55
CA VAL A 29 -1.71 2.22 8.01
C VAL A 29 -2.65 2.55 6.86
N GLY A 30 -2.11 2.90 5.68
CA GLY A 30 -2.90 3.14 4.48
C GLY A 30 -3.76 1.93 4.10
N VAL A 31 -3.18 0.72 4.09
CA VAL A 31 -3.93 -0.52 3.84
C VAL A 31 -5.03 -0.72 4.89
N LEU A 32 -4.71 -0.59 6.17
CA LEU A 32 -5.68 -0.77 7.26
C LEU A 32 -6.84 0.22 7.15
N LEU A 33 -6.57 1.47 6.83
CA LEU A 33 -7.60 2.48 6.58
C LEU A 33 -8.46 2.13 5.37
N SER A 34 -7.85 1.69 4.26
CA SER A 34 -8.62 1.23 3.10
C SER A 34 -9.52 0.05 3.45
N VAL A 35 -8.99 -0.96 4.16
CA VAL A 35 -9.76 -2.15 4.57
C VAL A 35 -10.91 -1.77 5.49
N ALA A 36 -10.66 -0.90 6.46
CA ALA A 36 -11.71 -0.40 7.36
C ALA A 36 -12.80 0.34 6.59
N ALA A 37 -12.44 1.25 5.69
CA ALA A 37 -13.40 1.96 4.85
C ALA A 37 -14.21 0.99 3.98
N MET A 38 -13.55 0.01 3.37
CA MET A 38 -14.22 -1.02 2.57
C MET A 38 -15.17 -1.87 3.40
N ALA A 39 -14.77 -2.30 4.60
CA ALA A 39 -15.64 -3.08 5.48
C ALA A 39 -16.90 -2.28 5.87
N VAL A 40 -16.77 -0.97 6.09
CA VAL A 40 -17.91 -0.08 6.31
C VAL A 40 -18.80 -0.02 5.07
N PHE A 41 -18.24 0.20 3.88
CA PHE A 41 -19.02 0.25 2.63
C PHE A 41 -19.72 -1.08 2.33
N ASP A 42 -19.01 -2.20 2.45
CA ASP A 42 -19.56 -3.55 2.24
C ASP A 42 -20.69 -3.83 3.23
N GLY A 43 -20.49 -3.46 4.49
CA GLY A 43 -21.51 -3.57 5.54
C GLY A 43 -22.76 -2.76 5.23
N VAL A 44 -22.61 -1.50 4.80
CA VAL A 44 -23.74 -0.65 4.41
C VAL A 44 -24.48 -1.24 3.22
N PHE A 45 -23.78 -1.70 2.17
CA PHE A 45 -24.44 -2.34 1.02
C PHE A 45 -25.18 -3.62 1.39
N ALA A 46 -24.60 -4.45 2.26
CA ALA A 46 -25.25 -5.65 2.75
C ALA A 46 -26.51 -5.33 3.56
N LEU A 47 -26.47 -4.30 4.42
CA LEU A 47 -27.63 -3.84 5.20
C LEU A 47 -28.76 -3.29 4.32
N LEU A 48 -28.42 -2.70 3.18
CA LEU A 48 -29.39 -2.23 2.19
C LEU A 48 -29.92 -3.34 1.27
N GLY A 49 -29.47 -4.59 1.44
CA GLY A 49 -29.86 -5.73 0.59
C GLY A 49 -29.27 -5.68 -0.82
N LEU A 50 -28.24 -4.85 -1.05
CA LEU A 50 -27.60 -4.66 -2.35
C LEU A 50 -26.45 -5.67 -2.61
N GLY A 51 -26.18 -6.58 -1.66
CA GLY A 51 -25.15 -7.59 -1.80
C GLY A 51 -24.94 -8.44 -0.54
N ARG A 52 -23.91 -9.28 -0.57
CA ARG A 52 -23.47 -10.09 0.58
C ARG A 52 -22.18 -9.51 1.14
N PHE A 53 -22.10 -9.38 2.47
CA PHE A 53 -20.88 -8.94 3.12
C PHE A 53 -19.68 -9.83 2.76
N GLY A 54 -18.55 -9.21 2.48
CA GLY A 54 -17.30 -9.83 2.05
C GLY A 54 -17.18 -10.05 0.54
N SER A 55 -18.14 -9.57 -0.25
CA SER A 55 -18.14 -9.71 -1.72
C SER A 55 -17.40 -8.60 -2.45
N LEU A 56 -17.09 -7.47 -1.77
CA LEU A 56 -16.28 -6.42 -2.36
C LEU A 56 -14.87 -6.90 -2.72
N ASN A 57 -14.33 -6.37 -3.82
CA ASN A 57 -12.98 -6.71 -4.26
C ASN A 57 -11.94 -6.14 -3.30
N GLY A 58 -11.30 -7.03 -2.52
CA GLY A 58 -10.27 -6.70 -1.54
C GLY A 58 -9.07 -5.92 -2.09
N TRP A 59 -8.79 -5.97 -3.41
CA TRP A 59 -7.70 -5.21 -4.02
C TRP A 59 -7.84 -3.69 -3.91
N LEU A 60 -9.06 -3.21 -3.68
CA LEU A 60 -9.31 -1.79 -3.38
C LEU A 60 -8.57 -1.32 -2.11
N ALA A 61 -8.09 -2.25 -1.27
CA ALA A 61 -7.25 -1.93 -0.12
C ALA A 61 -5.93 -1.22 -0.52
N ALA A 62 -5.50 -1.36 -1.78
CA ALA A 62 -4.30 -0.71 -2.31
C ALA A 62 -4.48 0.79 -2.64
N VAL A 63 -5.70 1.34 -2.60
CA VAL A 63 -5.98 2.73 -3.03
C VAL A 63 -5.19 3.76 -2.22
N PHE A 64 -5.28 3.73 -0.88
CA PHE A 64 -4.52 4.67 -0.06
C PHE A 64 -2.99 4.51 -0.21
N PRO A 65 -2.42 3.29 -0.14
CA PRO A 65 -1.01 3.07 -0.44
C PRO A 65 -0.58 3.61 -1.81
N ALA A 66 -1.39 3.43 -2.85
CA ALA A 66 -1.08 3.93 -4.18
C ALA A 66 -0.93 5.45 -4.20
N MET A 67 -1.78 6.19 -3.47
CA MET A 67 -1.65 7.64 -3.35
C MET A 67 -0.33 8.04 -2.67
N ILE A 68 0.06 7.33 -1.60
CA ILE A 68 1.36 7.53 -0.94
C ILE A 68 2.50 7.33 -1.96
N PHE A 69 2.44 6.27 -2.78
CA PHE A 69 3.48 6.00 -3.78
C PHE A 69 3.50 7.01 -4.92
N VAL A 70 2.36 7.55 -5.33
CA VAL A 70 2.30 8.67 -6.29
C VAL A 70 3.02 9.89 -5.73
N GLU A 71 2.82 10.22 -4.44
CA GLU A 71 3.57 11.30 -3.79
C GLU A 71 5.07 11.01 -3.74
N GLN A 72 5.47 9.79 -3.39
CA GLN A 72 6.89 9.38 -3.40
C GLN A 72 7.51 9.49 -4.80
N PHE A 73 6.77 9.07 -5.83
CA PHE A 73 7.22 9.14 -7.23
C PHE A 73 7.36 10.58 -7.72
N ARG A 74 6.44 11.47 -7.31
CA ARG A 74 6.49 12.90 -7.58
C ARG A 74 7.65 13.59 -6.85
N ALA A 75 7.91 13.20 -5.60
CA ALA A 75 9.04 13.71 -4.82
C ALA A 75 10.39 13.30 -5.43
N ALA A 76 10.49 12.08 -5.97
CA ALA A 76 11.69 11.58 -6.63
C ALA A 76 11.92 12.14 -8.06
N ARG A 77 11.41 13.33 -8.39
CA ARG A 77 11.40 13.85 -9.78
C ARG A 77 12.77 13.96 -10.45
N ASP A 78 13.80 14.24 -9.66
CA ASP A 78 15.15 14.47 -10.13
C ASP A 78 15.94 13.16 -10.31
N TRP A 79 15.34 12.01 -10.01
CA TRP A 79 15.98 10.69 -10.03
C TRP A 79 15.67 9.99 -11.35
N SER A 80 16.69 9.79 -12.20
CA SER A 80 16.55 9.13 -13.51
C SER A 80 16.01 7.70 -13.41
N ALA A 81 16.33 7.00 -12.32
CA ALA A 81 15.91 5.63 -12.07
C ALA A 81 14.47 5.49 -11.57
N ARG A 82 13.75 6.59 -11.29
CA ARG A 82 12.41 6.52 -10.66
C ARG A 82 11.42 5.68 -11.45
N LEU A 83 11.39 5.82 -12.77
CA LEU A 83 10.45 5.10 -13.63
C LEU A 83 10.75 3.59 -13.67
N PRO A 84 11.98 3.15 -14.02
CA PRO A 84 12.28 1.71 -14.03
C PRO A 84 12.13 1.07 -12.65
N THR A 85 12.51 1.77 -11.57
CA THR A 85 12.31 1.28 -10.20
C THR A 85 10.82 1.16 -9.83
N ALA A 86 9.99 2.14 -10.18
CA ALA A 86 8.54 2.06 -9.97
C ALA A 86 7.91 0.89 -10.73
N LEU A 87 8.32 0.68 -11.99
CA LEU A 87 7.81 -0.40 -12.82
C LEU A 87 8.22 -1.76 -12.26
N LEU A 88 9.49 -1.93 -11.88
CA LEU A 88 9.97 -3.15 -11.24
C LEU A 88 9.23 -3.43 -9.93
N ALA A 89 9.08 -2.42 -9.07
CA ALA A 89 8.32 -2.52 -7.83
C ALA A 89 6.86 -2.90 -8.08
N ALA A 90 6.22 -2.34 -9.10
CA ALA A 90 4.85 -2.66 -9.47
C ALA A 90 4.72 -4.11 -9.94
N VAL A 91 5.58 -4.57 -10.84
CA VAL A 91 5.54 -5.94 -11.38
C VAL A 91 5.78 -6.96 -10.27
N VAL A 92 6.83 -6.77 -9.46
CA VAL A 92 7.17 -7.70 -8.37
C VAL A 92 6.11 -7.66 -7.28
N GLY A 93 5.64 -6.47 -6.91
CA GLY A 93 4.58 -6.29 -5.91
C GLY A 93 3.28 -6.95 -6.32
N VAL A 94 2.76 -6.63 -7.50
CA VAL A 94 1.51 -7.23 -8.01
C VAL A 94 1.66 -8.73 -8.17
N GLY A 95 2.77 -9.22 -8.71
CA GLY A 95 3.03 -10.66 -8.85
C GLY A 95 2.96 -11.40 -7.52
N LEU A 96 3.65 -10.90 -6.49
CA LEU A 96 3.61 -11.52 -5.15
C LEU A 96 2.25 -11.34 -4.46
N GLY A 97 1.55 -10.22 -4.69
CA GLY A 97 0.19 -10.01 -4.17
C GLY A 97 -0.85 -10.95 -4.78
N VAL A 98 -0.74 -11.25 -6.08
CA VAL A 98 -1.58 -12.26 -6.73
C VAL A 98 -1.34 -13.64 -6.14
N LEU A 99 -0.07 -14.03 -5.93
CA LEU A 99 0.27 -15.29 -5.27
C LEU A 99 -0.31 -15.35 -3.85
N ALA A 100 -0.20 -14.27 -3.07
CA ALA A 100 -0.77 -14.17 -1.73
C ALA A 100 -2.31 -14.31 -1.73
N THR A 101 -2.99 -13.74 -2.73
CA THR A 101 -4.44 -13.91 -2.91
C THR A 101 -4.79 -15.38 -3.13
N GLY A 102 -3.99 -16.10 -3.92
CA GLY A 102 -4.17 -17.54 -4.18
C GLY A 102 -4.09 -18.40 -2.93
N PHE A 103 -3.18 -18.10 -1.99
CA PHE A 103 -3.10 -18.79 -0.70
C PHE A 103 -4.34 -18.55 0.19
N ALA A 104 -5.07 -17.46 -0.03
CA ALA A 104 -6.28 -17.09 0.69
C ALA A 104 -7.57 -17.37 -0.11
N ALA A 105 -7.54 -18.18 -1.16
CA ALA A 105 -8.68 -18.38 -2.06
C ALA A 105 -9.95 -18.94 -1.38
N GLY A 106 -9.82 -19.57 -0.21
CA GLY A 106 -10.96 -20.05 0.60
C GLY A 106 -11.63 -18.98 1.48
N LEU A 107 -11.07 -17.77 1.55
CA LEU A 107 -11.60 -16.66 2.35
C LEU A 107 -12.52 -15.76 1.50
N PRO A 108 -13.37 -14.94 2.14
CA PRO A 108 -14.16 -13.92 1.42
C PRO A 108 -13.28 -13.05 0.52
N ALA A 109 -13.82 -12.60 -0.62
CA ALA A 109 -13.10 -11.82 -1.64
C ALA A 109 -12.47 -10.54 -1.08
N LEU A 110 -13.13 -9.92 -0.08
CA LEU A 110 -12.59 -8.78 0.65
C LEU A 110 -11.29 -9.13 1.37
N VAL A 111 -11.26 -10.26 2.08
CA VAL A 111 -10.12 -10.67 2.92
C VAL A 111 -8.97 -11.16 2.05
N SER A 112 -9.24 -12.02 1.07
CA SER A 112 -8.22 -12.56 0.18
C SER A 112 -7.58 -11.47 -0.69
N GLY A 113 -8.40 -10.56 -1.24
CA GLY A 113 -7.90 -9.42 -1.99
C GLY A 113 -7.16 -8.39 -1.11
N ALA A 114 -7.61 -8.15 0.12
CA ALA A 114 -6.91 -7.24 1.04
C ALA A 114 -5.53 -7.78 1.44
N LEU A 115 -5.40 -9.10 1.62
CA LEU A 115 -4.10 -9.75 1.82
C LEU A 115 -3.19 -9.56 0.60
N GLY A 116 -3.73 -9.77 -0.60
CA GLY A 116 -3.00 -9.52 -1.84
C GLY A 116 -2.51 -8.08 -1.97
N ALA A 117 -3.38 -7.10 -1.68
CA ALA A 117 -3.04 -5.69 -1.66
C ALA A 117 -1.97 -5.34 -0.61
N LEU A 118 -2.06 -5.91 0.60
CA LEU A 118 -1.07 -5.71 1.65
C LEU A 118 0.31 -6.20 1.20
N VAL A 119 0.39 -7.43 0.68
CA VAL A 119 1.65 -8.00 0.18
C VAL A 119 2.19 -7.17 -0.97
N ALA A 120 1.34 -6.81 -1.94
CA ALA A 120 1.77 -6.02 -3.09
C ALA A 120 2.34 -4.66 -2.70
N THR A 121 1.68 -3.96 -1.78
CA THR A 121 2.08 -2.61 -1.35
C THR A 121 3.34 -2.63 -0.47
N VAL A 122 3.48 -3.63 0.41
CA VAL A 122 4.71 -3.83 1.21
C VAL A 122 5.90 -4.15 0.31
N VAL A 123 5.74 -5.08 -0.62
CA VAL A 123 6.80 -5.44 -1.57
C VAL A 123 7.16 -4.24 -2.45
N TYR A 124 6.17 -3.50 -2.94
CA TYR A 124 6.38 -2.27 -3.69
C TYR A 124 7.23 -1.28 -2.88
N ALA A 125 6.87 -1.02 -1.62
CA ALA A 125 7.59 -0.10 -0.74
C ALA A 125 9.06 -0.51 -0.54
N VAL A 126 9.32 -1.80 -0.32
CA VAL A 126 10.68 -2.35 -0.17
C VAL A 126 11.49 -2.20 -1.45
N VAL A 127 10.94 -2.62 -2.59
CA VAL A 127 11.63 -2.57 -3.90
C VAL A 127 11.88 -1.12 -4.32
N TRP A 128 10.91 -0.23 -4.09
CA TRP A 128 11.04 1.20 -4.35
C TRP A 128 12.18 1.81 -3.54
N HIS A 129 12.17 1.60 -2.22
CA HIS A 129 13.16 2.18 -1.32
C HIS A 129 14.58 1.66 -1.59
N THR A 130 14.72 0.34 -1.74
CA THR A 130 16.02 -0.29 -2.00
C THR A 130 16.52 -0.01 -3.43
N GLY A 131 15.64 0.01 -4.42
CA GLY A 131 15.98 0.28 -5.80
C GLY A 131 16.51 1.70 -6.00
N LEU A 132 15.88 2.71 -5.39
CA LEU A 132 16.40 4.07 -5.44
C LEU A 132 17.74 4.18 -4.71
N ALA A 133 17.89 3.55 -3.53
CA ALA A 133 19.15 3.58 -2.80
C ALA A 133 20.31 2.91 -3.57
N PHE A 134 20.04 1.89 -4.36
CA PHE A 134 21.06 1.16 -5.14
C PHE A 134 21.52 1.94 -6.37
N VAL A 135 20.60 2.52 -7.14
CA VAL A 135 20.96 3.23 -8.39
C VAL A 135 21.63 4.59 -8.13
N ASN A 136 21.53 5.10 -6.91
CA ASN A 136 22.13 6.37 -6.50
C ASN A 136 23.47 6.22 -5.75
N ARG A 137 24.04 5.00 -5.69
CA ARG A 137 25.44 4.78 -5.28
C ARG A 137 26.33 4.74 -6.50
#